data_AF-A0A7W0XKJ3-F1
#
_entry.id   AF-A0A7W0XKJ3-F1
#
_cell.length_a   1.000
_cell.length_b   1.000
_cell.length_c   1.000
_cell.angle_alpha   90.00
_cell.angle_beta   90.00
_cell.angle_gamma   90.00
#
_symmetry.space_group_name_H-M   'P 1'
#
loop_
_entity.id
_entity.type
_entity.pdbx_description
1 polymer ?
#
loop_
_entity_poly.entity_id
_entity_poly.type
_entity_poly.pdbx_seq_one_letter_code
_entity_poly.pdbx_strand_id
1 'polypeptide(L)' 'MSPALIGGLVGLAFAAVEYLMFGALIARATRRGEEGRGPRVLDIVRKAQLIVYPVIGLVVGPMLVGNPGAS' A
#
# COMPACT_ATOMS: atom_id res chain seq x y z
N MET A 1 -20.16 12.68 3.51
CA MET A 1 -18.73 12.54 3.16
C MET A 1 -18.60 12.40 1.66
N SER A 2 -17.62 13.02 1.02
CA SER A 2 -17.43 12.87 -0.44
C SER A 2 -16.89 11.46 -0.77
N PRO A 3 -17.25 10.87 -1.92
CA PRO A 3 -16.70 9.57 -2.36
C PRO A 3 -15.17 9.56 -2.41
N ALA A 4 -14.56 10.69 -2.79
CA ALA A 4 -13.11 10.86 -2.79
C ALA A 4 -12.50 10.74 -1.38
N LEU A 5 -13.15 11.31 -0.36
CA LEU A 5 -12.69 11.20 1.03
C LEU A 5 -12.83 9.77 1.54
N ILE A 6 -13.93 9.08 1.21
CA ILE A 6 -14.14 7.67 1.58
C ILE A 6 -13.07 6.80 0.93
N GLY A 7 -12.84 6.95 -0.37
CA GLY A 7 -11.80 6.21 -1.09
C GLY A 7 -10.39 6.47 -0.55
N GLY A 8 -10.08 7.73 -0.22
CA GLY A 8 -8.81 8.10 0.41
C GLY A 8 -8.59 7.46 1.78
N LEU A 9 -9.62 7.45 2.63
CA LEU A 9 -9.55 6.83 3.96
C LEU A 9 -9.45 5.30 3.87
N VAL A 10 -10.19 4.67 2.95
CA VAL A 10 -10.11 3.22 2.71
C VAL A 10 -8.71 2.85 2.20
N GLY A 11 -8.19 3.57 1.20
CA GLY A 11 -6.84 3.36 0.68
C GLY A 11 -5.76 3.52 1.76
N LEU A 12 -5.88 4.54 2.60
CA LEU A 12 -4.98 4.75 3.74
C LEU A 12 -5.05 3.59 4.74
N ALA A 13 -6.25 3.10 5.05
CA ALA A 13 -6.43 1.97 5.97
C ALA A 13 -5.78 0.69 5.42
N PHE A 14 -5.97 0.38 4.13
CA PHE A 14 -5.33 -0.77 3.49
C PHE A 14 -3.80 -0.66 3.48
N ALA A 15 -3.26 0.50 3.11
CA ALA A 15 -1.82 0.73 3.12
C ALA A 15 -1.21 0.56 4.52
N ALA A 16 -1.89 1.03 5.56
CA ALA A 16 -1.46 0.86 6.95
C ALA A 16 -1.46 -0.62 7.37
N VAL A 17 -2.51 -1.37 7.03
CA VAL A 17 -2.59 -2.81 7.33
C VAL A 17 -1.49 -3.59 6.62
N GLU A 18 -1.26 -3.36 5.33
CA GLU A 18 -0.16 -3.99 4.58
C GLU A 18 1.20 -3.70 5.22
N TYR A 19 1.44 -2.42 5.58
CA TYR A 19 2.69 -2.01 6.21
C TYR A 19 2.97 -2.77 7.51
N LEU A 20 1.95 -2.94 8.35
CA LEU A 20 2.05 -3.68 9.61
C LEU A 20 2.21 -5.18 9.38
N MET A 21 1.46 -5.77 8.45
CA MET A 21 1.56 -7.19 8.12
C MET A 21 2.95 -7.57 7.61
N PHE A 22 3.49 -6.81 6.65
CA PHE A 22 4.85 -7.04 6.14
C PHE A 22 5.89 -6.81 7.23
N GLY A 23 5.72 -5.79 8.08
CA GLY A 23 6.59 -5.57 9.23
C GLY A 23 6.60 -6.76 10.20
N ALA A 24 5.43 -7.32 10.51
CA ALA A 24 5.30 -8.50 11.36
C ALA A 24 5.94 -9.75 10.73
N LEU A 25 5.79 -9.93 9.42
CA LEU A 25 6.40 -11.02 8.66
C LEU A 25 7.93 -10.95 8.71
N ILE A 26 8.50 -9.77 8.45
CA ILE A 26 9.95 -9.51 8.53
C ILE A 26 10.45 -9.76 9.94
N ALA A 27 9.79 -9.20 10.96
CA ALA A 27 10.16 -9.40 12.36
C ALA A 27 10.09 -10.88 12.79
N ARG A 28 9.17 -11.66 12.20
CA ARG A 28 9.08 -13.10 12.42
C ARG A 28 10.22 -13.85 11.73
N ALA A 29 10.58 -13.50 10.50
CA ALA A 29 11.72 -14.07 9.77
C ALA A 29 13.05 -13.78 10.47
N THR A 30 13.26 -12.54 10.92
CA THR A 30 14.46 -12.16 11.70
C THR A 30 14.56 -12.95 13.00
N ARG A 31 13.46 -13.14 13.73
CA ARG A 31 13.43 -13.97 14.95
C ARG A 31 13.73 -15.44 14.71
N ARG A 32 13.55 -15.94 13.48
CA ARG A 32 13.90 -17.31 13.07
C ARG A 32 15.35 -17.45 12.60
N GLY A 33 16.13 -16.36 12.62
CA GLY A 33 17.49 -16.37 12.10
C GLY A 33 17.57 -16.48 10.57
N GLU A 34 16.47 -16.18 9.87
CA GLU A 34 16.45 -16.14 8.40
C GLU A 34 17.16 -14.87 7.91
N GLU A 35 18.49 -14.90 7.93
CA GLU A 35 19.34 -13.84 7.38
C GLU A 35 19.55 -14.07 5.88
N GLY A 36 18.64 -13.55 5.07
CA GLY A 36 18.69 -13.65 3.61
C GLY A 36 18.35 -12.34 2.91
N ARG A 37 18.51 -12.30 1.58
CA ARG A 37 18.06 -11.17 0.74
C ARG A 37 16.54 -10.92 0.85
N GLY A 38 15.75 -11.95 1.14
CA GLY A 38 14.28 -11.90 1.18
C GLY A 38 13.69 -10.84 2.14
N PRO A 39 14.00 -10.89 3.45
CA PRO A 39 13.53 -9.88 4.41
C PRO A 39 13.91 -8.44 4.03
N ARG A 40 15.09 -8.24 3.42
CA ARG A 40 15.57 -6.91 2.99
C ARG A 40 14.80 -6.39 1.77
N VAL A 41 14.53 -7.27 0.80
CA VAL A 41 13.70 -6.92 -0.37
C VAL A 41 12.27 -6.60 0.07
N LEU A 42 11.70 -7.35 1.01
CA LEU A 42 10.37 -7.08 1.56
C LEU A 42 10.29 -5.71 2.24
N ASP A 43 11.31 -5.30 3.00
CA ASP A 43 11.31 -3.96 3.60
C ASP A 43 11.40 -2.83 2.54
N ILE A 44 12.19 -3.05 1.48
CA ILE A 44 12.31 -2.09 0.36
C ILE A 44 10.98 -2.00 -0.41
N VAL A 45 10.36 -3.14 -0.74
CA VAL A 45 9.06 -3.19 -1.43
C VAL A 45 7.99 -2.48 -0.60
N ARG A 46 7.92 -2.74 0.71
CA ARG A 46 6.99 -2.06 1.62
C ARG A 46 7.17 -0.54 1.62
N LYS A 47 8.41 -0.06 1.64
CA LYS A 47 8.71 1.38 1.57
C LYS A 47 8.38 1.98 0.21
N ALA A 48 8.62 1.23 -0.87
CA ALA A 48 8.25 1.65 -2.22
C ALA A 48 6.72 1.75 -2.37
N GLN A 49 5.96 0.81 -1.81
CA GLN A 49 4.50 0.82 -1.82
C GLN A 49 3.91 2.07 -1.18
N LEU A 50 4.49 2.58 -0.09
CA LEU A 50 4.07 3.85 0.54
C LEU A 50 4.13 5.06 -0.41
N ILE A 51 5.01 5.03 -1.41
CA ILE A 51 5.13 6.10 -2.43
C ILE A 51 4.29 5.76 -3.66
N VAL A 52 4.32 4.51 -4.09
CA VAL A 52 3.64 4.04 -5.31
C VAL A 52 2.13 4.16 -5.18
N TYR A 53 1.53 3.81 -4.03
CA TYR A 53 0.07 3.86 -3.87
C TYR A 53 -0.50 5.28 -3.97
N PRO A 54 0.04 6.32 -3.32
CA PRO A 54 -0.38 7.70 -3.54
C PRO A 54 -0.23 8.15 -4.99
N VAL A 55 0.87 7.79 -5.66
CA VAL A 55 1.11 8.15 -7.07
C VAL A 55 0.08 7.48 -7.99
N ILE A 56 -0.20 6.19 -7.79
CA ILE A 56 -1.27 5.49 -8.51
C ILE A 56 -2.61 6.16 -8.23
N GLY A 57 -2.92 6.51 -6.98
CA GLY A 57 -4.15 7.23 -6.63
C GLY A 57 -4.29 8.59 -7.32
N LEU A 58 -3.19 9.35 -7.45
CA LEU A 58 -3.16 10.63 -8.16
C LEU A 58 -3.36 10.49 -9.68
N VAL A 59 -2.89 9.40 -10.28
CA VAL A 59 -3.01 9.16 -11.73
C VAL A 59 -4.34 8.50 -12.07
N VAL A 60 -4.72 7.46 -11.33
CA VAL A 60 -5.92 6.66 -11.58
C VAL A 60 -7.18 7.37 -11.08
N GLY A 61 -7.10 8.14 -9.99
CA GLY A 61 -8.23 8.89 -9.43
C GLY A 61 -8.92 9.78 -10.48
N PRO A 62 -8.20 10.68 -11.17
CA PRO A 62 -8.75 11.49 -12.25
C PRO A 62 -9.28 10.66 -13.44
N MET A 63 -8.65 9.53 -13.78
CA MET A 63 -9.10 8.65 -14.86
C MET A 63 -10.44 7.97 -14.53
N LEU A 64 -10.66 7.60 -13.26
CA LEU A 64 -11.91 7.01 -12.80
C LEU A 64 -13.02 8.08 -12.66
N VAL A 65 -12.68 9.29 -12.24
CA VAL A 65 -13.64 10.41 -12.10
C VAL A 65 -13.99 11.02 -13.47
N GLY A 66 -13.06 10.99 -14.42
CA GLY A 66 -13.23 11.48 -15.80
C GLY A 66 -14.01 10.54 -16.71
N ASN A 67 -14.46 9.38 -16.22
CA ASN A 67 -15.31 8.46 -16.97
C ASN A 67 -16.74 8.51 -16.42
N PRO A 68 -17.60 9.44 -16.89
CA PRO A 68 -19.03 9.49 -16.51
C PRO A 68 -19.85 8.32 -17.08
N GLY A 69 -19.20 7.24 -17.54
CA GLY A 69 -19.80 6.10 -18.25
C GLY A 69 -19.98 4.83 -17.42
N ALA A 70 -20.10 4.92 -16.10
CA ALA A 70 -20.66 3.84 -15.28
C ALA A 70 -22.02 4.32 -14.77
N SER A 71 -23.05 3.90 -15.52
CA SER A 71 -24.50 4.02 -15.31
C SER A 71 -24.96 4.05 -13.86
#